data_AF-A0A8H3L1S8-F1
#
_entry.id   AF-A0A8H3L1S8-F1
#
_cell.length_a   1.000
_cell.length_b   1.000
_cell.length_c   1.000
_cell.angle_alpha   90.00
_cell.angle_beta   90.00
_cell.angle_gamma   90.00
#
_symmetry.space_group_name_H-M   'P 1'
#
loop_
_entity.id
_entity.type
_entity.pdbx_description
1 polymer ?
#
loop_
_entity_poly.entity_id
_entity_poly.type
_entity_poly.pdbx_seq_one_letter_code
_entity_poly.pdbx_strand_id
1 'polypeptide(L)'
;MSKKFEKINTKVNEVNKTIKSLPKIISTSTIIKTIENINEAVGPYVPLVTIITILTKEIALAYESVQYNKRICGILVNRVEAAEVAIKGLMRQKEDNLEQFLNQDYYESFENFVTCLEKIKEFFYNISQLSKFEKVIKSGNIKEKFQDIINEFDICAHDLNLAISITTNEQMNKYLKRWNY
;
A
#
# COMPACT_ATOMS: atom_id res chain seq x y z
N MET A 1 -33.45 -51.43 41.19
CA MET A 1 -33.00 -50.77 39.95
C MET A 1 -31.58 -51.27 39.64
N SER A 2 -31.28 -51.72 38.42
CA SER A 2 -30.09 -52.52 38.08
C SER A 2 -28.81 -51.69 37.94
N LYS A 3 -27.65 -52.17 38.44
CA LYS A 3 -26.29 -51.58 38.31
C LYS A 3 -25.92 -51.15 36.87
N LYS A 4 -26.58 -51.72 35.87
CA LYS A 4 -26.42 -51.37 34.45
C LYS A 4 -26.91 -49.93 34.15
N PHE A 5 -27.99 -49.48 34.80
CA PHE A 5 -28.55 -48.14 34.61
C PHE A 5 -27.63 -47.05 35.16
N GLU A 6 -27.00 -47.29 36.31
CA GLU A 6 -26.09 -46.33 36.96
C GLU A 6 -24.81 -46.10 36.15
N LYS A 7 -24.28 -47.18 35.54
CA LYS A 7 -23.12 -47.11 34.64
C LYS A 7 -23.41 -46.36 33.34
N ILE A 8 -24.66 -46.42 32.85
CA ILE A 8 -25.11 -45.66 31.68
C ILE A 8 -25.17 -44.17 32.01
N ASN A 9 -25.79 -43.78 33.13
CA ASN A 9 -25.88 -42.38 33.54
C ASN A 9 -24.50 -41.73 33.74
N THR A 10 -23.54 -42.49 34.27
CA THR A 10 -22.17 -41.99 34.47
C THR A 10 -21.50 -41.64 33.13
N LYS A 11 -21.59 -42.54 32.13
CA LYS A 11 -21.05 -42.30 30.79
C LYS A 11 -21.74 -41.12 30.08
N VAL A 12 -23.05 -40.99 30.24
CA VAL A 12 -23.82 -39.86 29.68
C VAL A 12 -23.33 -38.53 30.27
N ASN A 13 -23.03 -38.49 31.57
CA ASN A 13 -22.50 -37.29 32.22
C ASN A 13 -21.09 -36.92 31.76
N GLU A 14 -20.22 -37.92 31.53
CA GLU A 14 -18.88 -37.70 30.97
C GLU A 14 -18.96 -37.12 29.54
N VAL A 15 -19.81 -37.67 28.68
CA VAL A 15 -20.03 -37.16 27.31
C VAL A 15 -20.54 -35.72 27.34
N ASN A 16 -21.50 -35.41 28.21
CA ASN A 16 -22.02 -34.06 28.36
C ASN A 16 -20.96 -33.05 28.84
N LYS A 17 -20.03 -33.49 29.69
CA LYS A 17 -18.90 -32.66 30.14
C LYS A 17 -17.93 -32.38 29.00
N THR A 18 -17.63 -33.38 28.18
CA THR A 18 -16.78 -33.24 26.99
C THR A 18 -17.40 -32.31 25.95
N ILE A 19 -18.71 -32.44 25.67
CA ILE A 19 -19.42 -31.57 24.73
C ILE A 19 -19.39 -30.10 25.19
N LYS A 20 -19.56 -29.84 26.50
CA LYS A 20 -19.48 -28.48 27.06
C LYS A 20 -18.09 -27.86 27.00
N SER A 21 -17.04 -28.69 26.95
CA SER A 21 -15.65 -28.23 26.85
C SER A 21 -15.16 -28.03 25.41
N LEU A 22 -15.92 -28.48 24.41
CA LEU A 22 -15.58 -28.22 23.01
C LEU A 22 -15.71 -26.72 22.70
N PRO A 23 -14.78 -26.13 21.93
CA PRO A 23 -14.94 -24.77 21.46
C PRO A 23 -16.27 -24.64 20.72
N LYS A 24 -17.03 -23.59 21.03
CA LYS A 24 -18.30 -23.27 20.37
C LYS A 24 -18.02 -23.20 18.87
N ILE A 25 -18.51 -24.18 18.10
CA ILE A 25 -18.35 -24.22 16.65
C ILE A 25 -18.93 -22.91 16.11
N ILE A 26 -18.07 -22.00 15.66
CA ILE A 26 -18.51 -20.76 15.02
C ILE A 26 -19.32 -21.20 13.81
N SER A 27 -20.61 -20.85 13.79
CA SER A 27 -21.51 -21.31 12.74
C SER A 27 -20.99 -20.83 11.39
N THR A 28 -21.04 -21.69 10.38
CA THR A 28 -20.59 -21.40 9.00
C THR A 28 -21.19 -20.09 8.45
N SER A 29 -22.42 -19.76 8.84
CA SER A 29 -23.10 -18.51 8.51
C SER A 29 -22.43 -17.25 9.05
N THR A 30 -21.73 -17.32 10.19
CA THR A 30 -21.03 -16.18 10.80
C THR A 30 -19.70 -15.93 10.07
N ILE A 31 -19.01 -17.01 9.67
CA ILE A 31 -17.77 -16.92 8.87
C ILE A 31 -18.08 -16.31 7.50
N ILE A 32 -19.14 -16.77 6.82
CA ILE A 32 -19.56 -16.24 5.50
C ILE A 32 -19.83 -14.74 5.56
N LYS A 33 -20.64 -14.28 6.54
CA LYS A 33 -20.93 -12.84 6.73
C LYS A 33 -19.69 -12.00 6.98
N THR A 34 -18.72 -12.55 7.72
CA THR A 34 -17.46 -11.84 8.00
C THR A 34 -16.64 -11.66 6.72
N ILE A 35 -16.56 -12.70 5.88
CA ILE A 35 -15.87 -12.65 4.58
C ILE A 35 -16.56 -11.68 3.61
N GLU A 36 -17.90 -11.70 3.58
CA GLU A 36 -18.70 -10.77 2.77
C GLU A 36 -18.41 -9.32 3.15
N ASN A 37 -18.44 -8.99 4.44
CA ASN A 37 -18.14 -7.64 4.93
C ASN A 37 -16.71 -7.18 4.59
N ILE A 38 -15.72 -8.07 4.65
CA ILE A 38 -14.33 -7.74 4.26
C ILE A 38 -14.24 -7.43 2.76
N ASN A 39 -14.88 -8.24 1.93
CA ASN A 39 -14.85 -8.03 0.48
C ASN A 39 -15.61 -6.77 0.07
N GLU A 40 -16.70 -6.43 0.76
CA GLU A 40 -17.44 -5.19 0.55
C GLU A 40 -16.60 -3.95 0.91
N ALA A 41 -15.89 -3.99 2.05
CA ALA A 41 -15.00 -2.90 2.47
C ALA A 41 -13.81 -2.70 1.51
N VAL A 42 -13.22 -3.78 1.01
CA VAL A 42 -11.97 -3.74 0.22
C VAL A 42 -12.25 -3.59 -1.29
N GLY A 43 -13.42 -4.01 -1.76
CA GLY A 43 -13.83 -3.96 -3.16
C GLY A 43 -13.56 -2.61 -3.85
N PRO A 44 -13.94 -1.46 -3.25
CA PRO A 44 -13.69 -0.14 -3.80
C PRO A 44 -12.21 0.20 -4.06
N TYR A 45 -11.27 -0.43 -3.36
CA TYR A 45 -9.84 -0.14 -3.49
C TYR A 45 -9.19 -0.91 -4.65
N VAL A 46 -9.82 -1.97 -5.15
CA VAL A 46 -9.25 -2.82 -6.22
C VAL A 46 -8.96 -2.03 -7.51
N PRO A 47 -9.86 -1.16 -8.01
CA PRO A 47 -9.57 -0.28 -9.14
C PRO A 47 -8.38 0.66 -8.87
N LEU A 48 -8.29 1.27 -7.68
CA LEU A 48 -7.20 2.18 -7.33
C LEU A 48 -5.84 1.47 -7.34
N VAL A 49 -5.77 0.26 -6.76
CA VAL A 49 -4.53 -0.55 -6.77
C VAL A 49 -4.13 -0.97 -8.19
N THR A 50 -5.11 -1.20 -9.06
CA THR A 50 -4.86 -1.47 -10.49
C THR A 50 -4.26 -0.25 -11.17
N ILE A 51 -4.81 0.94 -10.93
CA ILE A 51 -4.29 2.21 -11.45
C ILE A 51 -2.86 2.45 -10.93
N ILE A 52 -2.60 2.25 -9.64
CA ILE A 52 -1.27 2.37 -9.03
C ILE A 52 -0.26 1.43 -9.72
N THR A 53 -0.66 0.19 -9.99
CA THR A 53 0.17 -0.78 -10.71
C THR A 53 0.50 -0.31 -12.14
N ILE A 54 -0.47 0.29 -12.83
CA ILE A 54 -0.28 0.83 -14.18
C ILE A 54 0.66 2.04 -14.14
N LEU A 55 0.38 3.02 -13.28
CA LEU A 55 1.19 4.24 -13.15
C LEU A 55 2.63 3.93 -12.75
N THR A 56 2.85 2.96 -11.85
CA THR A 56 4.20 2.54 -11.45
C THR A 56 5.00 2.05 -12.65
N LYS A 57 4.40 1.21 -13.51
CA LYS A 57 5.02 0.75 -14.76
C LYS A 57 5.29 1.90 -15.73
N GLU A 58 4.34 2.80 -15.90
CA GLU A 58 4.50 3.97 -16.78
C GLU A 58 5.61 4.91 -16.30
N ILE A 59 5.76 5.12 -14.99
CA ILE A 59 6.85 5.89 -14.39
C ILE A 59 8.20 5.21 -14.65
N ALA A 60 8.29 3.90 -14.44
CA ALA A 60 9.51 3.13 -14.71
C ALA A 60 9.91 3.19 -16.19
N LEU A 61 8.95 3.11 -17.11
CA LEU A 61 9.19 3.26 -18.55
C LEU A 61 9.61 4.69 -18.92
N ALA A 62 8.94 5.71 -18.38
CA ALA A 62 9.31 7.10 -18.62
C ALA A 62 10.74 7.40 -18.13
N TYR A 63 11.15 6.78 -17.02
CA TYR A 63 12.50 6.89 -16.48
C TYR A 63 13.59 6.43 -17.45
N GLU A 64 13.35 5.41 -18.27
CA GLU A 64 14.33 4.91 -19.24
C GLU A 64 14.78 5.99 -20.24
N SER A 65 13.87 6.93 -20.52
CA SER A 65 14.10 8.05 -21.45
C SER A 65 14.69 9.29 -20.77
N VAL A 66 14.78 9.33 -19.44
CA VAL A 66 15.32 10.46 -18.68
C VAL A 66 16.82 10.56 -18.90
N GLN A 67 17.32 11.67 -19.48
CA GLN A 67 18.75 11.81 -19.77
C GLN A 67 19.56 12.46 -18.63
N TYR A 68 18.90 13.22 -17.77
CA TYR A 68 19.56 14.02 -16.73
C TYR A 68 19.02 13.68 -15.36
N ASN A 69 19.82 13.91 -14.32
CA ASN A 69 19.42 13.62 -12.93
C ASN A 69 18.99 12.15 -12.73
N LYS A 70 19.47 11.25 -13.60
CA LYS A 70 19.13 9.81 -13.63
C LYS A 70 19.21 9.18 -12.25
N ARG A 71 20.26 9.49 -11.49
CA ARG A 71 20.45 8.93 -10.16
C ARG A 71 19.30 9.24 -9.22
N ILE A 72 18.90 10.50 -9.12
CA ILE A 72 17.86 10.91 -8.16
C ILE A 72 16.46 10.52 -8.66
N CYS A 73 16.24 10.56 -9.97
CA CYS A 73 15.01 10.02 -10.58
C CYS A 73 14.89 8.51 -10.32
N GLY A 74 15.99 7.76 -10.46
CA GLY A 74 16.02 6.32 -10.19
C GLY A 74 15.75 5.99 -8.72
N ILE A 75 16.20 6.82 -7.78
CA ILE A 75 15.81 6.64 -6.36
C ILE A 75 14.30 6.83 -6.19
N LEU A 76 13.69 7.81 -6.87
CA LEU A 76 12.23 8.00 -6.80
C LEU A 76 11.47 6.82 -7.41
N VAL A 77 11.92 6.27 -8.55
CA VAL A 77 11.33 5.06 -9.15
C VAL A 77 11.35 3.90 -8.17
N ASN A 78 12.50 3.63 -7.55
CA ASN A 78 12.62 2.54 -6.56
C ASN A 78 11.66 2.74 -5.36
N ARG A 79 11.39 4.00 -4.97
CA ARG A 79 10.45 4.31 -3.89
C ARG A 79 9.00 4.08 -4.32
N VAL A 80 8.64 4.47 -5.54
CA VAL A 80 7.31 4.20 -6.13
C VAL A 80 7.06 2.69 -6.22
N GLU A 81 8.04 1.92 -6.72
CA GLU A 81 7.94 0.45 -6.79
C GLU A 81 7.80 -0.19 -5.39
N ALA A 82 8.57 0.30 -4.41
CA ALA A 82 8.45 -0.18 -3.03
C ALA A 82 7.06 0.13 -2.43
N ALA A 83 6.50 1.30 -2.73
CA ALA A 83 5.15 1.67 -2.30
C ALA A 83 4.08 0.78 -2.94
N GLU A 84 4.19 0.48 -4.24
CA GLU A 84 3.29 -0.46 -4.92
C GLU A 84 3.32 -1.84 -4.24
N VAL A 85 4.52 -2.34 -3.91
CA VAL A 85 4.68 -3.62 -3.21
C VAL A 85 4.04 -3.59 -1.83
N ALA A 86 4.22 -2.50 -1.08
CA ALA A 86 3.62 -2.32 0.25
C ALA A 86 2.08 -2.28 0.17
N ILE A 87 1.52 -1.54 -0.79
CA ILE A 87 0.07 -1.47 -1.02
C ILE A 87 -0.51 -2.84 -1.39
N LYS A 88 0.17 -3.59 -2.26
CA LYS A 88 -0.22 -4.98 -2.54
C LYS A 88 -0.14 -5.87 -1.30
N GLY A 89 0.76 -5.56 -0.36
CA GLY A 89 0.83 -6.19 0.96
C GLY A 89 -0.41 -5.90 1.80
N LEU A 90 -0.81 -4.63 1.90
CA LEU A 90 -2.03 -4.20 2.61
C LEU A 90 -3.28 -4.92 2.08
N MET A 91 -3.41 -5.03 0.76
CA MET A 91 -4.52 -5.76 0.14
C MET A 91 -4.53 -7.26 0.45
N ARG A 92 -3.35 -7.87 0.69
CA ARG A 92 -3.24 -9.28 1.09
C ARG A 92 -3.50 -9.51 2.58
N GLN A 93 -3.27 -8.50 3.41
CA GLN A 93 -3.49 -8.50 4.85
C GLN A 93 -4.76 -7.74 5.21
N LYS A 94 -5.77 -7.80 4.33
CA LYS A 94 -6.99 -7.01 4.44
C LYS A 94 -7.82 -7.33 5.68
N GLU A 95 -7.72 -8.56 6.16
CA GLU A 95 -8.35 -9.03 7.40
C GLU A 95 -7.81 -8.28 8.62
N ASP A 96 -6.50 -7.97 8.64
CA ASP A 96 -5.83 -7.29 9.75
C ASP A 96 -6.06 -5.76 9.73
N ASN A 97 -6.50 -5.22 8.60
CA ASN A 97 -6.66 -3.78 8.35
C ASN A 97 -8.10 -3.37 8.02
N LEU A 98 -9.09 -4.22 8.35
CA LEU A 98 -10.49 -4.01 7.96
C LEU A 98 -11.05 -2.65 8.42
N GLU A 99 -10.73 -2.22 9.64
CA GLU A 99 -11.19 -0.94 10.18
C GLU A 99 -10.70 0.25 9.33
N GLN A 100 -9.48 0.17 8.78
CA GLN A 100 -8.96 1.20 7.88
C GLN A 100 -9.69 1.19 6.54
N PHE A 101 -9.96 0.01 5.97
CA PHE A 101 -10.68 -0.10 4.70
C PHE A 101 -12.12 0.45 4.76
N LEU A 102 -12.73 0.48 5.95
CA LEU A 102 -14.03 1.10 6.20
C LEU A 102 -13.96 2.63 6.39
N ASN A 103 -12.76 3.20 6.50
CA ASN A 103 -12.57 4.63 6.70
C ASN A 103 -12.51 5.37 5.34
N GLN A 104 -13.37 6.38 5.19
CA GLN A 104 -13.39 7.22 3.99
C GLN A 104 -12.09 8.03 3.80
N ASP A 105 -11.47 8.51 4.88
CA ASP A 105 -10.21 9.27 4.79
C ASP A 105 -9.06 8.37 4.28
N TYR A 106 -9.16 7.07 4.57
CA TYR A 106 -8.19 6.09 4.06
C TYR A 106 -8.39 5.84 2.56
N TYR A 107 -9.64 5.80 2.10
CA TYR A 107 -9.94 5.77 0.67
C TYR A 107 -9.41 7.03 -0.05
N GLU A 108 -9.63 8.22 0.51
CA GLU A 108 -9.10 9.48 -0.03
C GLU A 108 -7.57 9.46 -0.07
N SER A 109 -6.91 8.85 0.91
CA SER A 109 -5.45 8.68 0.91
C SER A 109 -4.95 7.85 -0.28
N PHE A 110 -5.71 6.83 -0.72
CA PHE A 110 -5.40 6.08 -1.95
C PHE A 110 -5.60 6.94 -3.20
N GLU A 111 -6.66 7.76 -3.26
CA GLU A 111 -6.89 8.68 -4.38
C GLU A 111 -5.77 9.71 -4.49
N ASN A 112 -5.37 10.30 -3.36
CA ASN A 112 -4.24 11.24 -3.28
C ASN A 112 -2.94 10.58 -3.74
N PHE A 113 -2.70 9.32 -3.36
CA PHE A 113 -1.53 8.59 -3.83
C PHE A 113 -1.57 8.34 -5.35
N VAL A 114 -2.75 8.02 -5.93
CA VAL A 114 -2.91 7.93 -7.40
C VAL A 114 -2.55 9.26 -8.06
N THR A 115 -3.10 10.38 -7.58
CA THR A 115 -2.79 11.72 -8.11
C THR A 115 -1.30 12.06 -7.99
N CYS A 116 -0.65 11.68 -6.88
CA CYS A 116 0.79 11.85 -6.71
C CYS A 116 1.58 11.09 -7.78
N LEU A 117 1.22 9.83 -8.06
CA LEU A 117 1.87 9.04 -9.11
C LEU A 117 1.65 9.64 -10.51
N GLU A 118 0.48 10.19 -10.80
CA GLU A 118 0.21 10.90 -12.06
C GLU A 118 1.15 12.10 -12.25
N LYS A 119 1.36 12.90 -11.19
CA LYS A 119 2.30 14.03 -11.20
C LYS A 119 3.74 13.59 -11.41
N ILE A 120 4.16 12.48 -10.77
CA ILE A 120 5.50 11.90 -10.98
C ILE A 120 5.67 11.48 -12.44
N LYS A 121 4.69 10.77 -13.01
CA LYS A 121 4.71 10.34 -14.41
C LYS A 121 4.83 11.54 -15.35
N GLU A 122 4.00 12.56 -15.17
CA GLU A 122 4.02 13.76 -16.00
C GLU A 122 5.37 14.49 -15.88
N PHE A 123 5.93 14.58 -14.67
CA PHE A 123 7.26 15.15 -14.48
C PHE A 123 8.34 14.37 -15.23
N PHE A 124 8.33 13.03 -15.15
CA PHE A 124 9.30 12.18 -15.84
C PHE A 124 9.23 12.34 -17.35
N TYR A 125 8.01 12.39 -17.90
CA TYR A 125 7.79 12.69 -19.31
C TYR A 125 8.32 14.09 -19.69
N ASN A 126 8.00 15.11 -18.89
CA ASN A 126 8.46 16.47 -19.15
C ASN A 126 9.99 16.57 -19.17
N ILE A 127 10.69 15.93 -18.23
CA ILE A 127 12.15 15.98 -18.18
C ILE A 127 12.82 15.07 -19.22
N SER A 128 12.15 14.03 -19.72
CA SER A 128 12.68 13.19 -20.80
C SER A 128 12.69 13.93 -22.14
N GLN A 129 11.81 14.91 -22.33
CA GLN A 129 11.75 15.75 -23.54
C GLN A 129 12.67 16.98 -23.50
N LEU A 130 13.37 17.25 -22.38
CA LEU A 130 14.20 18.44 -22.24
C LEU A 130 15.44 18.39 -23.14
N SER A 131 15.59 19.41 -23.98
CA SER A 131 16.84 19.65 -24.69
C SER A 131 17.96 20.09 -23.73
N LYS A 132 19.23 19.91 -24.15
CA LYS A 132 20.41 20.33 -23.37
C LYS A 132 20.35 21.82 -22.98
N PHE A 133 19.85 22.67 -23.87
CA PHE A 133 19.77 24.12 -23.66
C PHE A 133 18.65 24.48 -22.67
N GLU A 134 17.47 23.86 -22.80
CA GLU A 134 16.36 24.07 -21.88
C GLU A 134 16.68 23.65 -20.45
N LYS A 135 17.44 22.55 -20.28
CA LYS A 135 17.87 22.11 -18.95
C LYS A 135 18.66 23.20 -18.22
N VAL A 136 19.62 23.84 -18.90
CA VAL A 136 20.49 24.85 -18.28
C VAL A 136 19.65 26.02 -17.76
N ILE A 137 18.71 26.49 -18.58
CA ILE A 137 17.84 27.63 -18.26
C ILE A 137 16.80 27.28 -17.19
N LYS A 138 16.19 26.09 -17.28
CA LYS A 138 15.09 25.65 -16.40
C LYS A 138 15.56 24.88 -15.16
N SER A 139 16.87 24.78 -14.93
CA SER A 139 17.45 23.90 -13.90
C SER A 139 16.96 24.19 -12.48
N GLY A 140 16.79 25.47 -12.12
CA GLY A 140 16.21 25.88 -10.83
C GLY A 140 14.75 25.42 -10.68
N ASN A 141 13.91 25.71 -11.67
CA ASN A 141 12.48 25.36 -11.64
C ASN A 141 12.26 23.83 -11.65
N ILE A 142 13.10 23.08 -12.36
CA ILE A 142 13.05 21.60 -12.37
C ILE A 142 13.38 21.06 -10.97
N LYS A 143 14.33 21.68 -10.27
CA LYS A 143 14.71 21.30 -8.91
C LYS A 143 13.60 21.52 -7.90
N GLU A 144 13.00 22.71 -7.91
CA GLU A 144 11.89 23.04 -7.02
C GLU A 144 10.72 22.09 -7.26
N LYS A 145 10.29 21.92 -8.53
CA LYS A 145 9.21 20.99 -8.88
C LYS A 145 9.52 19.55 -8.45
N PHE A 146 10.78 19.11 -8.56
CA PHE A 146 11.15 17.77 -8.13
C PHE A 146 11.13 17.61 -6.60
N GLN A 147 11.54 18.64 -5.86
CA GLN A 147 11.46 18.66 -4.40
C GLN A 147 10.00 18.60 -3.93
N ASP A 148 9.11 19.35 -4.58
CA ASP A 148 7.68 19.35 -4.28
C ASP A 148 7.05 17.96 -4.53
N ILE A 149 7.39 17.33 -5.66
CA ILE A 149 6.95 15.97 -5.99
C ILE A 149 7.42 14.96 -4.94
N ILE A 150 8.67 15.06 -4.49
CA ILE A 150 9.19 14.18 -3.44
C ILE A 150 8.44 14.39 -2.13
N ASN A 151 8.24 15.65 -1.73
CA ASN A 151 7.53 15.95 -0.48
C ASN A 151 6.08 15.46 -0.52
N GLU A 152 5.39 15.65 -1.65
CA GLU A 152 4.02 15.16 -1.84
C GLU A 152 3.98 13.63 -1.77
N PHE A 153 4.92 12.94 -2.43
CA PHE A 153 5.04 11.49 -2.34
C PHE A 153 5.28 11.00 -0.91
N ASP A 154 6.14 11.69 -0.15
CA ASP A 154 6.44 11.35 1.24
C ASP A 154 5.21 11.49 2.14
N ILE A 155 4.42 12.54 1.92
CA ILE A 155 3.14 12.76 2.63
C ILE A 155 2.15 11.64 2.27
N CYS A 156 1.89 11.37 0.99
CA CYS A 156 0.95 10.33 0.60
C CYS A 156 1.37 8.93 1.09
N ALA A 157 2.68 8.62 1.06
CA ALA A 157 3.20 7.37 1.60
C ALA A 157 3.02 7.27 3.11
N HIS A 158 3.19 8.38 3.83
CA HIS A 158 2.95 8.45 5.28
C HIS A 158 1.47 8.29 5.63
N ASP A 159 0.57 8.94 4.89
CA ASP A 159 -0.88 8.88 5.14
C ASP A 159 -1.44 7.48 4.93
N LEU A 160 -0.86 6.73 3.98
CA LEU A 160 -1.12 5.31 3.77
C LEU A 160 -0.34 4.38 4.73
N ASN A 161 0.43 4.94 5.66
CA ASN A 161 1.28 4.23 6.61
C ASN A 161 2.21 3.21 5.94
N LEU A 162 2.74 3.55 4.77
CA LEU A 162 3.62 2.67 4.00
C LEU A 162 5.02 2.67 4.62
N ALA A 163 5.47 1.50 5.06
CA ALA A 163 6.84 1.28 5.48
C ALA A 163 7.80 1.24 4.26
N ILE A 164 8.09 2.40 3.68
CA ILE A 164 9.06 2.55 2.59
C ILE A 164 10.47 2.67 3.21
N SER A 165 11.47 2.00 2.62
CA SER A 165 12.83 1.87 3.18
C SER A 165 13.48 3.20 3.59
N ILE A 166 13.91 3.31 4.86
CA ILE A 166 14.67 4.46 5.39
C ILE A 166 15.91 4.77 4.54
N THR A 167 16.55 3.72 4.01
CA THR A 167 17.76 3.82 3.18
C THR A 167 17.54 4.64 1.90
N THR A 168 16.36 4.56 1.27
CA THR A 168 16.07 5.36 0.07
C THR A 168 15.78 6.82 0.42
N ASN A 169 15.14 7.08 1.56
CA ASN A 169 14.86 8.43 2.08
C ASN A 169 16.17 9.18 2.45
N GLU A 170 17.08 8.53 3.17
CA GLU A 170 18.38 9.12 3.53
C GLU A 170 19.23 9.45 2.30
N GLN A 171 19.24 8.55 1.31
CA GLN A 171 19.94 8.78 0.05
C GLN A 171 19.35 9.97 -0.70
N MET A 172 18.03 10.03 -0.86
CA MET A 172 17.34 11.13 -1.52
C MET A 172 17.64 12.48 -0.85
N ASN A 173 17.49 12.54 0.48
CA ASN A 173 17.80 13.74 1.28
C ASN A 173 19.26 14.17 1.15
N LYS A 174 20.20 13.21 1.09
CA LYS A 174 21.63 13.50 0.85
C LYS A 174 21.88 14.10 -0.54
N TYR A 175 21.17 13.64 -1.57
CA TYR A 175 21.33 14.21 -2.92
C TYR A 175 20.70 15.59 -3.06
N LEU A 176 19.51 15.80 -2.48
CA LEU A 176 18.86 17.11 -2.47
C LEU A 176 19.75 18.16 -1.80
N LYS A 177 20.39 17.82 -0.68
CA LYS A 177 21.37 18.69 0.00
C LYS A 177 22.63 18.96 -0.83
N ARG A 178 23.10 17.97 -1.60
CA ARG A 178 24.27 18.10 -2.48
C ARG A 178 23.98 18.85 -3.77
N TRP A 179 22.71 19.02 -4.13
CA TRP A 179 22.29 19.79 -5.29
C TRP A 179 22.43 21.32 -5.08
N ASN A 180 23.03 21.75 -3.96
CA ASN A 180 23.35 23.14 -3.62
C ASN A 180 24.81 23.54 -3.93
N TYR A 181 25.60 22.64 -4.55
CA TYR A 181 26.96 22.90 -5.03
C TYR A 181 27.11 22.47 -6.49
#